data_AF-A0A843H2Q6-F1
#
_entry.id   AF-A0A843H2Q6-F1
#
_cell.length_a   1.000
_cell.length_b   1.000
_cell.length_c   1.000
_cell.angle_alpha   90.00
_cell.angle_beta   90.00
_cell.angle_gamma   90.00
#
_symmetry.space_group_name_H-M   'P 1'
#
loop_
_entity.id
_entity.type
_entity.pdbx_description
1 polymer ?
#
loop_
_entity_poly.entity_id
_entity_poly.type
_entity_poly.pdbx_seq_one_letter_code
_entity_poly.pdbx_strand_id
1 'polypeptide(L)'
;MDIYLHKFSKRDNSTSQPTGTGTKYSVTLKEPTEVSSPVFTITGNSFTDYNYAYIPDFGRYYFISDIVTNNMNITQMQLQEDYLASWKTAIGNTVAHILRCETGYDKDIMDSNCAVKTTVQVDSNFKSLTTPTFSNTGCYILSVAGNSQASNENGFITSYILTRSDIQQIAAALFACPLPDLNNYQNYLLKSLRSPLEAIISCTWIPIDYTWLTNQNPTKVSVVAGDYDLGVGTKHVLTGSVFTITDTISCIPRYNDFRAIEPYTNYRLFVPMCGTVDISAKEFREPLSLGGLPFTFTIDVAAATISILLYQGGGKLQTIQTNIGVDCPIAQTSRDMAGYTNSVIDIGVGATNIANNPASIVGMLSSGASMVMSGLSKTTSVKGSLQGRDAANMGVALTLTEITMDTANPTAANYLHMNGRPLEKSELISNHSGYILCSNASVVGEMLSNERAAINGYLNSGFYFE
;
A
#
# COMPACT_ATOMS: atom_id res chain seq x y z
N MET A 1 73.22 -9.07 5.37
CA MET A 1 71.74 -9.13 5.31
C MET A 1 71.34 -8.85 3.88
N ASP A 2 70.30 -9.52 3.39
CA ASP A 2 69.77 -9.28 2.04
C ASP A 2 68.53 -8.39 2.12
N ILE A 3 68.39 -7.50 1.14
CA ILE A 3 67.22 -6.65 0.96
C ILE A 3 66.74 -6.70 -0.48
N TYR A 4 65.43 -6.63 -0.64
CA TYR A 4 64.76 -6.59 -1.94
C TYR A 4 64.11 -5.24 -2.11
N LEU A 5 64.55 -4.49 -3.12
CA LEU A 5 64.02 -3.15 -3.43
C LEU A 5 62.97 -3.21 -4.53
N HIS A 6 61.90 -2.42 -4.38
CA HIS A 6 60.77 -2.39 -5.28
C HIS A 6 60.36 -0.95 -5.64
N LYS A 7 59.74 -0.81 -6.81
CA LYS A 7 58.93 0.37 -7.17
C LYS A 7 57.48 -0.02 -6.92
N PHE A 8 56.86 0.59 -5.92
CA PHE A 8 55.54 0.18 -5.49
C PHE A 8 54.63 1.36 -5.19
N SER A 9 53.48 1.40 -5.85
CA SER A 9 52.45 2.41 -5.61
C SER A 9 51.37 1.77 -4.74
N LYS A 10 51.28 2.21 -3.48
CA LYS A 10 50.26 1.76 -2.54
C LYS A 10 49.75 2.93 -1.69
N ARG A 11 48.59 2.73 -1.07
CA ARG A 11 48.07 3.61 -0.01
C ARG A 11 48.73 3.27 1.32
N ASP A 12 48.85 4.25 2.20
CA ASP A 12 49.40 4.05 3.53
C ASP A 12 48.58 3.07 4.37
N ASN A 13 47.24 3.12 4.24
CA ASN A 13 46.32 2.25 4.96
C ASN A 13 45.98 0.96 4.19
N SER A 14 46.88 0.43 3.35
CA SER A 14 46.65 -0.80 2.56
C SER A 14 47.56 -1.96 2.97
N THR A 15 47.03 -3.18 2.97
CA THR A 15 47.81 -4.42 3.15
C THR A 15 48.54 -4.88 1.89
N SER A 16 48.35 -4.19 0.76
CA SER A 16 48.96 -4.53 -0.52
C SER A 16 50.47 -4.75 -0.39
N GLN A 17 50.96 -5.82 -1.02
CA GLN A 17 52.37 -6.19 -1.10
C GLN A 17 52.84 -6.14 -2.56
N PRO A 18 54.11 -5.80 -2.83
CA PRO A 18 54.63 -5.77 -4.19
C PRO A 18 54.61 -7.16 -4.82
N THR A 19 54.23 -7.23 -6.10
CA THR A 19 54.26 -8.48 -6.88
C THR A 19 55.67 -8.76 -7.40
N GLY A 20 56.13 -10.01 -7.29
CA GLY A 20 57.46 -10.44 -7.74
C GLY A 20 58.54 -10.29 -6.67
N THR A 21 59.76 -10.74 -6.97
CA THR A 21 60.84 -10.88 -5.98
C THR A 21 61.57 -9.58 -5.64
N GLY A 22 61.47 -8.54 -6.46
CA GLY A 22 62.25 -7.29 -6.29
C GLY A 22 63.71 -7.42 -6.69
N THR A 23 64.44 -6.30 -6.69
CA THR A 23 65.88 -6.30 -6.98
C THR A 23 66.65 -6.59 -5.71
N LYS A 24 67.38 -7.71 -5.68
CA LYS A 24 68.16 -8.16 -4.54
C LYS A 24 69.45 -7.37 -4.40
N TYR A 25 69.75 -6.90 -3.19
CA TYR A 25 71.02 -6.33 -2.81
C TYR A 25 71.49 -6.86 -1.45
N SER A 26 72.80 -6.99 -1.28
CA SER A 26 73.40 -7.31 0.02
C SER A 26 73.83 -6.04 0.72
N VAL A 27 73.42 -5.89 1.97
CA VAL A 27 73.60 -4.67 2.77
C VAL A 27 74.20 -4.97 4.13
N THR A 28 74.83 -3.94 4.69
CA THR A 28 75.43 -3.96 6.03
C THR A 28 74.66 -2.99 6.92
N LEU A 29 74.27 -3.47 8.11
CA LEU A 29 73.73 -2.61 9.17
C LEU A 29 74.89 -1.85 9.81
N LYS A 30 74.75 -0.54 9.96
CA LYS A 30 75.86 0.32 10.37
C LYS A 30 76.04 0.35 11.90
N GLU A 31 74.94 0.22 12.64
CA GLU A 31 74.83 0.39 14.09
C GLU A 31 73.65 -0.44 14.63
N PRO A 32 73.48 -0.61 15.96
CA PRO A 32 72.23 -1.13 16.53
C PRO A 32 71.05 -0.33 15.98
N THR A 33 70.18 -1.01 15.22
CA THR A 33 69.05 -0.38 14.54
C THR A 33 67.74 -0.95 15.08
N GLU A 34 66.72 -0.12 15.15
CA GLU A 34 65.37 -0.59 15.47
C GLU A 34 64.79 -1.37 14.29
N VAL A 35 64.14 -2.50 14.57
CA VAL A 35 63.51 -3.33 13.52
C VAL A 35 62.40 -2.55 12.81
N SER A 36 61.67 -1.68 13.51
CA SER A 36 60.58 -0.87 12.92
C SER A 36 61.06 0.31 12.07
N SER A 37 62.32 0.72 12.20
CA SER A 37 62.90 1.83 11.43
C SER A 37 64.39 1.60 11.14
N PRO A 38 64.73 0.60 10.33
CA PRO A 38 66.12 0.24 10.10
C PRO A 38 66.82 1.25 9.19
N VAL A 39 68.12 1.46 9.44
CA VAL A 39 68.98 2.27 8.56
C VAL A 39 70.12 1.39 8.04
N PHE A 40 70.16 1.16 6.73
CA PHE A 40 71.22 0.36 6.12
C PHE A 40 72.02 1.16 5.11
N THR A 41 73.17 0.61 4.77
CA THR A 41 74.09 1.18 3.79
C THR A 41 74.35 0.19 2.67
N ILE A 42 74.32 0.71 1.44
CA ILE A 42 74.59 -0.04 0.22
C ILE A 42 75.63 0.71 -0.63
N THR A 43 76.56 -0.02 -1.22
CA THR A 43 77.52 0.55 -2.18
C THR A 43 76.88 0.58 -3.57
N GLY A 44 76.84 1.76 -4.18
CA GLY A 44 76.29 1.98 -5.50
C GLY A 44 75.63 3.35 -5.63
N ASN A 45 75.28 3.65 -6.87
CA ASN A 45 74.57 4.86 -7.28
C ASN A 45 73.31 4.42 -8.04
N SER A 46 72.26 5.24 -8.06
CA SER A 46 70.97 4.98 -8.74
C SER A 46 69.93 4.16 -7.96
N PHE A 47 69.66 4.56 -6.72
CA PHE A 47 68.58 3.97 -5.90
C PHE A 47 67.30 4.82 -5.82
N THR A 48 67.30 6.02 -6.41
CA THR A 48 66.22 7.03 -6.30
C THR A 48 64.87 6.58 -6.82
N ASP A 49 64.85 5.55 -7.67
CA ASP A 49 63.60 5.05 -8.23
C ASP A 49 62.87 4.06 -7.31
N TYR A 50 63.55 3.56 -6.27
CA TYR A 50 62.97 2.64 -5.32
C TYR A 50 62.32 3.42 -4.18
N ASN A 51 61.11 3.03 -3.80
CA ASN A 51 60.35 3.65 -2.71
C ASN A 51 59.89 2.63 -1.67
N TYR A 52 60.20 1.35 -1.86
CA TYR A 52 59.71 0.26 -1.02
C TYR A 52 60.73 -0.87 -0.92
N ALA A 53 60.74 -1.57 0.21
CA ALA A 53 61.68 -2.64 0.48
C ALA A 53 61.08 -3.81 1.26
N TYR A 54 61.65 -5.00 1.08
CA TYR A 54 61.38 -6.19 1.87
C TYR A 54 62.69 -6.75 2.44
N ILE A 55 62.71 -7.01 3.75
CA ILE A 55 63.86 -7.59 4.46
C ILE A 55 63.44 -8.97 4.99
N PRO A 56 63.87 -10.08 4.36
CA PRO A 56 63.46 -11.43 4.76
C PRO A 56 63.89 -11.81 6.18
N ASP A 57 65.06 -11.36 6.62
CA ASP A 57 65.59 -11.65 7.96
C ASP A 57 64.65 -11.12 9.07
N PHE A 58 63.89 -10.05 8.80
CA PHE A 58 62.88 -9.51 9.70
C PHE A 58 61.46 -10.00 9.39
N GLY A 59 61.22 -10.51 8.18
CA GLY A 59 59.88 -10.83 7.70
C GLY A 59 58.97 -9.60 7.66
N ARG A 60 59.52 -8.44 7.26
CA ARG A 60 58.83 -7.14 7.27
C ARG A 60 59.00 -6.40 5.94
N TYR A 61 57.99 -5.62 5.61
CA TYR A 61 57.98 -4.66 4.50
C TYR A 61 58.14 -3.24 5.02
N TYR A 62 58.72 -2.38 4.19
CA TYR A 62 59.09 -1.03 4.59
C TYR A 62 58.87 -0.03 3.46
N PHE A 63 58.44 1.16 3.83
CA PHE A 63 58.56 2.36 3.02
C PHE A 63 59.98 2.91 3.12
N ILE A 64 60.54 3.37 2.00
CA ILE A 64 61.80 4.11 1.99
C ILE A 64 61.47 5.58 2.23
N SER A 65 61.79 6.06 3.43
CA SER A 65 61.51 7.43 3.86
C SER A 65 62.51 8.45 3.33
N ASP A 66 63.78 8.04 3.18
CA ASP A 66 64.84 8.90 2.66
C ASP A 66 66.00 8.09 2.05
N ILE A 67 66.69 8.67 1.07
CA ILE A 67 67.86 8.09 0.39
C ILE A 67 68.96 9.16 0.31
N VAL A 68 70.05 8.94 1.04
CA VAL A 68 71.19 9.86 1.10
C VAL A 68 72.42 9.19 0.50
N THR A 69 72.96 9.75 -0.58
CA THR A 69 74.16 9.24 -1.25
C THR A 69 75.36 10.15 -0.93
N ASN A 70 76.44 9.56 -0.42
CA ASN A 70 77.69 10.28 -0.16
C ASN A 70 78.66 10.17 -1.36
N ASN A 71 79.66 11.06 -1.40
CA ASN A 71 80.68 11.16 -2.47
C ASN A 71 81.52 9.89 -2.71
N MET A 72 81.41 8.87 -1.85
CA MET A 72 82.09 7.58 -1.98
C MET A 72 81.20 6.49 -2.61
N ASN A 73 80.09 6.85 -3.25
CA ASN A 73 79.09 5.90 -3.79
C ASN A 73 78.53 4.98 -2.70
N ILE A 74 78.40 5.54 -1.50
CA ILE A 74 77.80 4.87 -0.34
C ILE A 74 76.44 5.51 -0.16
N THR A 75 75.38 4.74 -0.39
CA THR A 75 74.01 5.17 -0.23
C THR A 75 73.45 4.65 1.08
N GLN A 76 72.92 5.56 1.90
CA GLN A 76 72.20 5.26 3.13
C GLN A 76 70.70 5.38 2.86
N MET A 77 69.93 4.38 3.28
CA MET A 77 68.47 4.42 3.18
C MET A 77 67.87 4.37 4.58
N GLN A 78 66.88 5.24 4.81
CA GLN A 78 66.08 5.26 6.04
C GLN A 78 64.72 4.64 5.75
N LEU A 79 64.33 3.68 6.57
CA LEU A 79 63.14 2.86 6.33
C LEU A 79 62.14 3.05 7.47
N GLN A 80 60.87 2.93 7.13
CA GLN A 80 59.78 2.89 8.09
C GLN A 80 58.93 1.66 7.80
N GLU A 81 58.68 0.85 8.82
CA GLU A 81 57.90 -0.39 8.68
C GLU A 81 56.48 -0.10 8.18
N ASP A 82 56.07 -0.88 7.19
CA ASP A 82 54.68 -0.98 6.80
C ASP A 82 54.02 -2.10 7.61
N TYR A 83 53.37 -1.71 8.70
CA TYR A 83 52.74 -2.66 9.63
C TYR A 83 51.65 -3.49 8.94
N LEU A 84 50.87 -2.90 8.03
CA LEU A 84 49.73 -3.56 7.39
C LEU A 84 50.18 -4.60 6.37
N ALA A 85 51.18 -4.30 5.54
CA ALA A 85 51.75 -5.25 4.61
C ALA A 85 52.51 -6.36 5.33
N SER A 86 53.28 -6.03 6.37
CA SER A 86 54.07 -6.99 7.15
C SER A 86 53.20 -8.01 7.88
N TRP A 87 52.07 -7.57 8.41
CA TRP A 87 51.18 -8.41 9.22
C TRP A 87 49.90 -8.82 8.50
N LYS A 88 49.86 -8.74 7.16
CA LYS A 88 48.68 -9.07 6.33
C LYS A 88 48.04 -10.40 6.72
N THR A 89 48.83 -11.46 6.94
CA THR A 89 48.32 -12.78 7.31
C THR A 89 47.66 -12.79 8.69
N ALA A 90 48.28 -12.14 9.69
CA ALA A 90 47.72 -12.05 11.04
C ALA A 90 46.43 -11.21 11.06
N ILE A 91 46.42 -10.11 10.30
CA ILE A 91 45.25 -9.26 10.09
C ILE A 91 44.14 -10.07 9.42
N GLY A 92 44.42 -10.75 8.32
CA GLY A 92 43.45 -11.56 7.59
C GLY A 92 42.83 -12.66 8.46
N ASN A 93 43.61 -13.28 9.35
CA ASN A 93 43.14 -14.32 10.27
C ASN A 93 42.39 -13.79 11.51
N THR A 94 42.26 -12.47 11.66
CA THR A 94 41.56 -11.87 12.80
C THR A 94 40.06 -11.88 12.54
N VAL A 95 39.29 -12.41 13.50
CA VAL A 95 37.83 -12.25 13.55
C VAL A 95 37.53 -10.93 14.24
N ALA A 96 36.81 -10.04 13.56
CA ALA A 96 36.47 -8.71 14.06
C ALA A 96 35.01 -8.37 13.75
N HIS A 97 34.41 -7.50 14.56
CA HIS A 97 33.13 -6.90 14.22
C HIS A 97 33.34 -5.85 13.13
N ILE A 98 32.96 -6.19 11.90
CA ILE A 98 33.10 -5.33 10.72
C ILE A 98 31.86 -4.45 10.64
N LEU A 99 32.06 -3.14 10.82
CA LEU A 99 31.02 -2.12 10.69
C LEU A 99 30.69 -1.91 9.21
N ARG A 100 31.71 -1.71 8.38
CA ARG A 100 31.56 -1.39 6.96
C ARG A 100 32.57 -2.13 6.12
N CYS A 101 32.15 -2.57 4.93
CA CYS A 101 33.05 -3.18 3.96
C CYS A 101 32.65 -2.84 2.51
N GLU A 102 33.62 -2.93 1.61
CA GLU A 102 33.39 -2.80 0.16
C GLU A 102 32.74 -4.05 -0.44
N THR A 103 33.14 -5.25 0.01
CA THR A 103 32.63 -6.53 -0.48
C THR A 103 31.86 -7.30 0.58
N GLY A 104 30.70 -7.86 0.22
CA GLY A 104 29.90 -8.70 1.12
C GLY A 104 29.03 -7.92 2.10
N TYR A 105 28.89 -6.60 1.93
CA TYR A 105 28.00 -5.76 2.73
C TYR A 105 26.54 -6.24 2.67
N ASP A 106 25.80 -5.91 3.72
CA ASP A 106 24.39 -6.25 3.82
C ASP A 106 23.53 -5.18 3.15
N LYS A 107 22.70 -5.57 2.19
CA LYS A 107 21.85 -4.64 1.43
C LYS A 107 20.64 -4.17 2.21
N ASP A 108 20.25 -4.92 3.24
CA ASP A 108 19.02 -4.68 3.99
C ASP A 108 19.25 -3.82 5.25
N ILE A 109 20.52 -3.50 5.54
CA ILE A 109 20.90 -2.56 6.60
C ILE A 109 20.87 -1.14 6.03
N MET A 110 20.16 -0.25 6.72
CA MET A 110 20.09 1.17 6.37
C MET A 110 21.47 1.84 6.51
N ASP A 111 21.93 2.51 5.46
CA ASP A 111 23.18 3.26 5.50
C ASP A 111 22.95 4.73 5.90
N SER A 112 23.28 5.05 7.15
CA SER A 112 23.17 6.42 7.70
C SER A 112 24.05 7.45 6.99
N ASN A 113 25.07 7.01 6.24
CA ASN A 113 25.96 7.92 5.52
C ASN A 113 25.38 8.37 4.17
N CYS A 114 24.28 7.76 3.72
CA CYS A 114 23.59 8.15 2.50
C CYS A 114 22.52 9.21 2.80
N ALA A 115 22.80 10.47 2.48
CA ALA A 115 21.82 11.55 2.62
C ALA A 115 20.64 11.37 1.66
N VAL A 116 19.41 11.59 2.14
CA VAL A 116 18.19 11.55 1.33
C VAL A 116 18.14 12.77 0.40
N LYS A 117 17.78 12.57 -0.87
CA LYS A 117 17.48 13.65 -1.80
C LYS A 117 16.03 14.09 -1.65
N THR A 118 15.77 15.37 -1.90
CA THR A 118 14.41 15.92 -1.93
C THR A 118 13.60 15.48 -3.15
N THR A 119 14.26 14.90 -4.15
CA THR A 119 13.60 14.41 -5.37
C THR A 119 12.79 13.16 -5.06
N VAL A 120 11.47 13.28 -5.22
CA VAL A 120 10.54 12.16 -5.14
C VAL A 120 10.33 11.58 -6.54
N GLN A 121 10.26 10.26 -6.62
CA GLN A 121 9.89 9.52 -7.82
C GLN A 121 8.59 8.79 -7.56
N VAL A 122 7.68 8.83 -8.53
CA VAL A 122 6.35 8.25 -8.41
C VAL A 122 6.14 7.33 -9.60
N ASP A 123 5.98 6.04 -9.31
CA ASP A 123 5.67 5.02 -10.31
C ASP A 123 4.30 4.43 -9.95
N SER A 124 3.46 4.12 -10.95
CA SER A 124 2.11 3.61 -10.70
C SER A 124 1.79 2.46 -11.63
N ASN A 125 1.24 1.40 -11.04
CA ASN A 125 0.72 0.24 -11.75
C ASN A 125 -0.79 0.20 -11.57
N PHE A 126 -1.49 -0.22 -12.62
CA PHE A 126 -2.94 -0.23 -12.67
C PHE A 126 -3.46 -1.64 -12.92
N LYS A 127 -4.53 -2.00 -12.24
CA LYS A 127 -5.29 -3.21 -12.48
C LYS A 127 -6.75 -2.87 -12.69
N SER A 128 -7.21 -3.03 -13.93
CA SER A 128 -8.63 -2.88 -14.25
C SER A 128 -9.44 -4.01 -13.60
N LEU A 129 -10.46 -3.64 -12.83
CA LEU A 129 -11.47 -4.58 -12.37
C LEU A 129 -12.44 -4.82 -13.54
N THR A 130 -12.26 -5.93 -14.25
CA THR A 130 -13.09 -6.29 -15.42
C THR A 130 -14.45 -6.85 -15.03
N THR A 131 -14.61 -7.22 -13.76
CA THR A 131 -15.86 -7.62 -13.12
C THR A 131 -15.87 -6.99 -11.73
N PRO A 132 -17.05 -6.77 -11.10
CA PRO A 132 -18.17 -6.14 -11.79
C PRO A 132 -17.74 -4.93 -12.64
N THR A 133 -18.40 -4.69 -13.77
CA THR A 133 -18.15 -3.47 -14.55
C THR A 133 -18.79 -2.28 -13.85
N PHE A 134 -17.96 -1.31 -13.45
CA PHE A 134 -18.45 -0.05 -12.88
C PHE A 134 -18.96 0.91 -13.95
N SER A 135 -19.96 1.73 -13.60
CA SER A 135 -20.57 2.70 -14.51
C SER A 135 -21.06 3.94 -13.77
N ASN A 136 -20.76 5.13 -14.30
CA ASN A 136 -21.21 6.41 -13.74
C ASN A 136 -22.73 6.59 -13.85
N THR A 137 -23.36 5.93 -14.82
CA THR A 137 -24.83 5.88 -14.93
C THR A 137 -25.42 5.00 -13.84
N GLY A 138 -24.72 3.91 -13.51
CA GLY A 138 -25.13 2.90 -12.53
C GLY A 138 -26.46 2.20 -12.88
N CYS A 139 -27.02 1.52 -11.90
CA CYS A 139 -28.36 0.92 -11.95
C CYS A 139 -29.09 1.11 -10.63
N TYR A 140 -30.39 0.82 -10.61
CA TYR A 140 -31.26 0.98 -9.45
C TYR A 140 -31.74 -0.38 -8.99
N ILE A 141 -31.61 -0.65 -7.69
CA ILE A 141 -32.14 -1.86 -7.05
C ILE A 141 -33.40 -1.45 -6.30
N LEU A 142 -34.56 -1.90 -6.78
CA LEU A 142 -35.86 -1.67 -6.15
C LEU A 142 -36.28 -2.94 -5.41
N SER A 143 -36.35 -2.87 -4.09
CA SER A 143 -36.82 -3.98 -3.26
C SER A 143 -38.28 -3.76 -2.87
N VAL A 144 -39.11 -4.74 -3.16
CA VAL A 144 -40.55 -4.72 -2.86
C VAL A 144 -40.98 -5.98 -2.14
N ALA A 145 -41.93 -5.82 -1.22
CA ALA A 145 -42.67 -6.93 -0.62
C ALA A 145 -43.80 -7.36 -1.57
N GLY A 146 -43.99 -8.66 -1.78
CA GLY A 146 -45.06 -9.14 -2.65
C GLY A 146 -45.04 -10.65 -2.87
N ASN A 147 -46.03 -11.15 -3.62
CA ASN A 147 -46.11 -12.56 -4.00
C ASN A 147 -44.98 -12.91 -4.99
N SER A 148 -43.87 -13.42 -4.47
CA SER A 148 -42.64 -13.70 -5.21
C SER A 148 -42.90 -14.61 -6.43
N GLN A 149 -42.82 -14.04 -7.64
CA GLN A 149 -42.97 -14.80 -8.89
C GLN A 149 -41.64 -15.41 -9.39
N ALA A 150 -40.54 -15.25 -8.64
CA ALA A 150 -39.21 -15.77 -8.97
C ALA A 150 -38.53 -16.37 -7.74
N SER A 151 -37.55 -17.25 -7.99
CA SER A 151 -36.63 -17.80 -6.98
C SER A 151 -35.76 -16.69 -6.39
N ASN A 152 -36.24 -16.02 -5.35
CA ASN A 152 -35.54 -14.94 -4.67
C ASN A 152 -34.60 -15.49 -3.58
N GLU A 153 -33.38 -14.96 -3.49
CA GLU A 153 -32.47 -15.23 -2.36
C GLU A 153 -33.03 -14.70 -1.03
N ASN A 154 -33.87 -13.65 -1.07
CA ASN A 154 -34.33 -12.89 0.10
C ASN A 154 -35.75 -13.24 0.59
N GLY A 155 -36.29 -14.38 0.17
CA GLY A 155 -37.61 -14.88 0.62
C GLY A 155 -38.78 -13.96 0.25
N PHE A 156 -39.31 -13.21 1.23
CA PHE A 156 -40.50 -12.35 1.10
C PHE A 156 -40.29 -11.07 0.27
N ILE A 157 -39.06 -10.78 -0.13
CA ILE A 157 -38.68 -9.56 -0.85
C ILE A 157 -38.19 -9.94 -2.25
N THR A 158 -38.72 -9.24 -3.26
CA THR A 158 -38.18 -9.30 -4.63
C THR A 158 -37.38 -8.03 -4.90
N SER A 159 -36.11 -8.19 -5.27
CA SER A 159 -35.24 -7.07 -5.66
C SER A 159 -35.12 -7.00 -7.18
N TYR A 160 -35.56 -5.91 -7.77
CA TYR A 160 -35.54 -5.68 -9.22
C TYR A 160 -34.36 -4.81 -9.62
N ILE A 161 -33.71 -5.16 -10.73
CA ILE A 161 -32.66 -4.37 -11.36
C ILE A 161 -33.29 -3.48 -12.42
N LEU A 162 -33.17 -2.17 -12.25
CA LEU A 162 -33.87 -1.16 -13.03
C LEU A 162 -32.92 -0.12 -13.62
N THR A 163 -33.33 0.43 -14.76
CA THR A 163 -32.69 1.61 -15.36
C THR A 163 -33.32 2.91 -14.86
N ARG A 164 -32.67 4.05 -15.14
CA ARG A 164 -33.23 5.38 -14.82
C ARG A 164 -34.60 5.61 -15.46
N SER A 165 -34.79 5.17 -16.70
CA SER A 165 -36.08 5.29 -17.40
C SER A 165 -37.17 4.44 -16.76
N ASP A 166 -36.82 3.28 -16.21
CA ASP A 166 -37.79 2.42 -15.53
C ASP A 166 -38.29 3.06 -14.24
N ILE A 167 -37.40 3.65 -13.44
CA ILE A 167 -37.78 4.40 -12.23
C ILE A 167 -38.70 5.59 -12.58
N GLN A 168 -38.44 6.30 -13.69
CA GLN A 168 -39.30 7.40 -14.14
C GLN A 168 -40.71 6.91 -14.53
N GLN A 169 -40.81 5.76 -15.19
CA GLN A 169 -42.10 5.15 -15.53
C GLN A 169 -42.84 4.65 -14.29
N ILE A 170 -42.14 4.02 -13.34
CA ILE A 170 -42.72 3.62 -12.05
C ILE A 170 -43.23 4.85 -11.29
N ALA A 171 -42.44 5.92 -11.22
CA ALA A 171 -42.88 7.16 -10.57
C ALA A 171 -44.12 7.74 -11.26
N ALA A 172 -44.15 7.79 -12.59
CA ALA A 172 -45.32 8.23 -13.34
C ALA A 172 -46.55 7.34 -13.07
N ALA A 173 -46.38 6.03 -13.00
CA ALA A 173 -47.46 5.07 -12.73
C ALA A 173 -47.98 5.15 -11.28
N LEU A 174 -47.10 5.39 -10.29
CA LEU A 174 -47.47 5.53 -8.88
C LEU A 174 -48.20 6.84 -8.60
N PHE A 175 -47.83 7.93 -9.29
CA PHE A 175 -48.45 9.24 -9.15
C PHE A 175 -49.55 9.52 -10.18
N ALA A 176 -49.80 8.60 -11.11
CA ALA A 176 -50.96 8.66 -11.99
C ALA A 176 -52.22 8.48 -11.14
N CYS A 177 -52.98 9.55 -10.95
CA CYS A 177 -54.32 9.48 -10.37
C CYS A 177 -55.33 9.38 -11.52
N PRO A 178 -55.98 8.23 -11.76
CA PRO A 178 -57.19 8.23 -12.57
C PRO A 178 -58.25 9.07 -11.83
N LEU A 179 -59.02 9.87 -12.58
CA LEU A 179 -60.22 10.52 -12.05
C LEU A 179 -61.15 9.43 -11.48
N PRO A 180 -61.81 9.67 -10.33
CA PRO A 180 -62.69 8.67 -9.74
C PRO A 180 -63.85 8.34 -10.71
N ASP A 181 -63.90 7.10 -11.18
CA ASP A 181 -65.09 6.54 -11.83
C ASP A 181 -66.16 6.35 -10.75
N LEU A 182 -67.22 7.15 -10.82
CA LEU A 182 -68.36 7.09 -9.90
C LEU A 182 -69.04 5.72 -9.87
N ASN A 183 -68.82 4.87 -10.87
CA ASN A 183 -69.37 3.51 -10.91
C ASN A 183 -68.53 2.48 -10.14
N ASN A 184 -67.32 2.83 -9.70
CA ASN A 184 -66.35 1.94 -9.05
C ASN A 184 -65.75 2.53 -7.76
N TYR A 185 -66.54 3.30 -7.00
CA TYR A 185 -66.11 3.96 -5.76
C TYR A 185 -65.50 3.01 -4.71
N GLN A 186 -65.96 1.76 -4.65
CA GLN A 186 -65.40 0.74 -3.74
C GLN A 186 -63.94 0.39 -4.08
N ASN A 187 -63.59 0.30 -5.37
CA ASN A 187 -62.23 0.06 -5.83
C ASN A 187 -61.32 1.28 -5.59
N TYR A 188 -61.87 2.49 -5.67
CA TYR A 188 -61.16 3.73 -5.31
C TYR A 188 -60.86 3.80 -3.81
N LEU A 189 -61.85 3.44 -2.96
CA LEU A 189 -61.65 3.35 -1.52
C LEU A 189 -60.62 2.28 -1.14
N LEU A 190 -60.70 1.07 -1.71
CA LEU A 190 -59.73 -0.01 -1.43
C LEU A 190 -58.30 0.34 -1.91
N LYS A 191 -58.15 0.96 -3.08
CA LYS A 191 -56.86 1.50 -3.56
C LYS A 191 -56.34 2.66 -2.70
N SER A 192 -57.23 3.44 -2.09
CA SER A 192 -56.85 4.50 -1.15
C SER A 192 -56.45 3.96 0.24
N LEU A 193 -56.91 2.75 0.60
CA LEU A 193 -56.62 2.07 1.87
C LEU A 193 -55.34 1.21 1.82
N ARG A 194 -54.87 0.81 0.62
CA ARG A 194 -53.60 0.08 0.41
C ARG A 194 -52.76 0.81 -0.61
N SER A 195 -51.82 1.62 -0.15
CA SER A 195 -50.92 2.36 -1.03
C SER A 195 -49.82 1.45 -1.56
N PRO A 196 -49.59 1.34 -2.88
CA PRO A 196 -48.49 0.54 -3.43
C PRO A 196 -47.11 1.03 -2.94
N LEU A 197 -47.02 2.28 -2.47
CA LEU A 197 -45.81 2.83 -1.85
C LEU A 197 -45.44 2.10 -0.55
N GLU A 198 -46.39 1.55 0.21
CA GLU A 198 -46.11 0.83 1.45
C GLU A 198 -45.41 -0.50 1.21
N ALA A 199 -45.69 -1.15 0.07
CA ALA A 199 -45.04 -2.38 -0.35
C ALA A 199 -43.63 -2.17 -0.91
N ILE A 200 -43.24 -0.92 -1.22
CA ILE A 200 -41.87 -0.59 -1.58
C ILE A 200 -41.03 -0.41 -0.31
N ILE A 201 -39.99 -1.22 -0.20
CA ILE A 201 -39.09 -1.26 0.94
C ILE A 201 -37.96 -0.24 0.76
N SER A 202 -37.26 -0.31 -0.38
CA SER A 202 -36.13 0.56 -0.68
C SER A 202 -35.91 0.70 -2.18
N CYS A 203 -35.26 1.79 -2.58
CA CYS A 203 -34.73 1.99 -3.91
C CYS A 203 -33.32 2.56 -3.77
N THR A 204 -32.30 1.79 -4.13
CA THR A 204 -30.90 2.16 -3.95
C THR A 204 -30.21 2.20 -5.31
N TRP A 205 -29.57 3.31 -5.62
CA TRP A 205 -28.71 3.44 -6.80
C TRP A 205 -27.32 2.90 -6.47
N ILE A 206 -26.74 2.12 -7.38
CA ILE A 206 -25.38 1.59 -7.26
C ILE A 206 -24.58 1.86 -8.54
N PRO A 207 -23.26 2.13 -8.45
CA PRO A 207 -22.40 2.45 -9.60
C PRO A 207 -21.97 1.20 -10.41
N ILE A 208 -22.88 0.25 -10.62
CA ILE A 208 -22.64 -0.97 -11.42
C ILE A 208 -23.35 -0.84 -12.78
N ASP A 209 -22.70 -1.30 -13.84
CA ASP A 209 -23.30 -1.37 -15.17
C ASP A 209 -24.53 -2.30 -15.19
N TYR A 210 -25.64 -1.77 -15.73
CA TYR A 210 -26.92 -2.48 -15.83
C TYR A 210 -26.81 -3.74 -16.70
N THR A 211 -26.12 -3.66 -17.85
CA THR A 211 -26.02 -4.79 -18.78
C THR A 211 -25.20 -5.92 -18.18
N TRP A 212 -24.09 -5.58 -17.54
CA TRP A 212 -23.28 -6.55 -16.82
C TRP A 212 -24.08 -7.26 -15.73
N LEU A 213 -24.77 -6.51 -14.86
CA LEU A 213 -25.49 -7.08 -13.72
C LEU A 213 -26.68 -7.95 -14.17
N THR A 214 -27.41 -7.53 -15.20
CA THR A 214 -28.54 -8.28 -15.77
C THR A 214 -28.11 -9.54 -16.51
N ASN A 215 -26.92 -9.56 -17.12
CA ASN A 215 -26.35 -10.79 -17.68
C ASN A 215 -26.04 -11.84 -16.60
N GLN A 216 -25.65 -11.41 -15.39
CA GLN A 216 -25.50 -12.31 -14.24
C GLN A 216 -26.83 -12.76 -13.63
N ASN A 217 -27.91 -12.04 -13.93
CA ASN A 217 -29.24 -12.21 -13.35
C ASN A 217 -30.33 -12.28 -14.44
N PRO A 218 -30.36 -13.34 -15.27
CA PRO A 218 -31.16 -13.36 -16.50
C PRO A 218 -32.68 -13.46 -16.28
N THR A 219 -33.12 -13.89 -15.10
CA THR A 219 -34.54 -14.09 -14.77
C THR A 219 -35.30 -12.78 -14.79
N LYS A 220 -36.40 -12.74 -15.56
CA LYS A 220 -37.29 -11.57 -15.65
C LYS A 220 -38.68 -11.88 -15.14
N VAL A 221 -39.24 -10.99 -14.34
CA VAL A 221 -40.65 -11.04 -13.89
C VAL A 221 -41.27 -9.65 -13.87
N SER A 222 -42.60 -9.58 -13.91
CA SER A 222 -43.32 -8.30 -13.80
C SER A 222 -43.02 -7.63 -12.46
N VAL A 223 -42.89 -6.30 -12.47
CA VAL A 223 -42.60 -5.53 -11.26
C VAL A 223 -43.90 -5.29 -10.49
N VAL A 224 -44.09 -6.03 -9.40
CA VAL A 224 -45.32 -6.00 -8.59
C VAL A 224 -44.98 -5.61 -7.15
N ALA A 225 -45.62 -4.56 -6.64
CA ALA A 225 -45.52 -4.13 -5.25
C ALA A 225 -46.80 -4.53 -4.49
N GLY A 226 -46.69 -5.52 -3.61
CA GLY A 226 -47.85 -6.16 -2.98
C GLY A 226 -48.69 -6.89 -4.03
N ASP A 227 -49.91 -6.40 -4.25
CA ASP A 227 -50.85 -6.90 -5.26
C ASP A 227 -50.93 -5.97 -6.50
N TYR A 228 -50.10 -4.93 -6.57
CA TYR A 228 -50.18 -3.88 -7.58
C TYR A 228 -49.03 -3.97 -8.61
N ASP A 229 -49.37 -4.15 -9.89
CA ASP A 229 -48.42 -4.08 -11.00
C ASP A 229 -48.02 -2.62 -11.27
N LEU A 230 -46.71 -2.34 -11.26
CA LEU A 230 -46.16 -1.00 -11.48
C LEU A 230 -46.09 -0.60 -12.97
N GLY A 231 -46.52 -1.46 -13.89
CA GLY A 231 -46.77 -1.11 -15.30
C GLY A 231 -45.51 -0.93 -16.15
N VAL A 232 -44.35 -1.36 -15.67
CA VAL A 232 -43.06 -1.24 -16.39
C VAL A 232 -42.63 -2.53 -17.10
N GLY A 233 -43.54 -3.49 -17.22
CA GLY A 233 -43.29 -4.79 -17.84
C GLY A 233 -42.38 -5.69 -17.00
N THR A 234 -41.77 -6.68 -17.66
CA THR A 234 -40.88 -7.64 -16.99
C THR A 234 -39.47 -7.08 -16.85
N LYS A 235 -38.91 -7.19 -15.66
CA LYS A 235 -37.56 -6.70 -15.30
C LYS A 235 -36.75 -7.79 -14.64
N HIS A 236 -35.43 -7.63 -14.72
CA HIS A 236 -34.50 -8.59 -14.14
C HIS A 236 -34.60 -8.59 -12.62
N VAL A 237 -34.60 -9.79 -12.04
CA VAL A 237 -34.60 -10.00 -10.59
C VAL A 237 -33.18 -10.27 -10.13
N LEU A 238 -32.76 -9.65 -9.04
CA LEU A 238 -31.50 -9.95 -8.39
C LEU A 238 -31.60 -11.33 -7.72
N THR A 239 -31.00 -12.34 -8.35
CA THR A 239 -30.94 -13.74 -7.89
C THR A 239 -29.55 -14.16 -7.42
N GLY A 240 -28.50 -13.41 -7.77
CA GLY A 240 -27.15 -13.55 -7.25
C GLY A 240 -26.63 -12.17 -6.88
N SER A 241 -26.35 -11.99 -5.59
CA SER A 241 -26.06 -10.67 -5.00
C SER A 241 -24.58 -10.44 -4.70
N VAL A 242 -23.79 -11.50 -4.50
CA VAL A 242 -22.37 -11.41 -4.13
C VAL A 242 -21.47 -11.81 -5.28
N PHE A 243 -20.54 -10.93 -5.65
CA PHE A 243 -19.53 -11.20 -6.68
C PHE A 243 -18.13 -10.98 -6.11
N THR A 244 -17.24 -11.95 -6.34
CA THR A 244 -15.89 -11.96 -5.78
C THR A 244 -14.85 -12.17 -6.87
N ILE A 245 -13.75 -11.43 -6.76
CA ILE A 245 -12.59 -11.51 -7.65
C ILE A 245 -11.36 -11.65 -6.78
N THR A 246 -10.49 -12.57 -7.16
CA THR A 246 -9.18 -12.72 -6.56
C THR A 246 -8.15 -12.54 -7.66
N ASP A 247 -7.24 -11.61 -7.48
CA ASP A 247 -6.20 -11.30 -8.44
C ASP A 247 -5.00 -10.65 -7.72
N THR A 248 -3.94 -10.36 -8.48
CA THR A 248 -2.73 -9.70 -8.02
C THR A 248 -2.50 -8.44 -8.83
N ILE A 249 -2.21 -7.33 -8.14
CA ILE A 249 -1.68 -6.12 -8.77
C ILE A 249 -0.16 -6.17 -8.74
N SER A 250 0.45 -6.29 -9.91
CA SER A 250 1.90 -6.38 -10.05
C SER A 250 2.58 -5.05 -9.73
N CYS A 251 3.76 -5.13 -9.12
CA CYS A 251 4.65 -4.01 -8.92
C CYS A 251 6.09 -4.52 -9.08
N ILE A 252 6.92 -3.75 -9.79
CA ILE A 252 8.36 -3.99 -9.86
C ILE A 252 8.99 -2.88 -9.00
N PRO A 253 9.54 -3.20 -7.81
CA PRO A 253 10.13 -2.20 -6.94
C PRO A 253 11.27 -1.50 -7.62
N ARG A 254 11.37 -0.18 -7.42
CA ARG A 254 12.48 0.60 -7.96
C ARG A 254 13.82 0.21 -7.38
N TYR A 255 13.85 -0.15 -6.09
CA TYR A 255 15.06 -0.48 -5.35
C TYR A 255 15.03 -1.94 -4.85
N ASN A 256 16.22 -2.54 -4.76
CA ASN A 256 16.45 -3.88 -4.19
C ASN A 256 17.52 -3.84 -3.08
N ASP A 257 17.54 -2.75 -2.32
CA ASP A 257 18.37 -2.53 -1.14
C ASP A 257 17.55 -1.85 -0.04
N PHE A 258 18.20 -1.36 1.01
CA PHE A 258 17.58 -0.70 2.16
C PHE A 258 16.63 0.47 1.79
N ARG A 259 16.72 1.01 0.57
CA ARG A 259 15.80 2.05 0.08
C ARG A 259 14.43 1.52 -0.34
N ALA A 260 14.25 0.20 -0.42
CA ALA A 260 12.98 -0.44 -0.75
C ALA A 260 11.98 -0.44 0.42
N ILE A 261 12.39 0.02 1.61
CA ILE A 261 11.56 0.09 2.81
C ILE A 261 11.44 1.54 3.32
N GLU A 262 10.56 1.78 4.29
CA GLU A 262 10.43 3.09 4.92
C GLU A 262 11.74 3.52 5.62
N PRO A 263 12.07 4.83 5.58
CA PRO A 263 11.26 5.95 5.08
C PRO A 263 11.43 6.24 3.57
N TYR A 264 12.27 5.49 2.86
CA TYR A 264 12.64 5.80 1.49
C TYR A 264 11.57 5.45 0.48
N THR A 265 10.83 4.36 0.70
CA THR A 265 9.75 3.90 -0.18
C THR A 265 8.45 3.76 0.61
N ASN A 266 7.35 4.26 0.04
CA ASN A 266 6.00 4.09 0.55
C ASN A 266 5.07 3.64 -0.58
N TYR A 267 4.08 2.81 -0.24
CA TYR A 267 3.08 2.34 -1.20
C TYR A 267 1.71 2.90 -0.86
N ARG A 268 0.93 3.16 -1.90
CA ARG A 268 -0.39 3.74 -1.81
C ARG A 268 -1.32 3.03 -2.77
N LEU A 269 -2.40 2.44 -2.26
CA LEU A 269 -3.40 1.76 -3.06
C LEU A 269 -4.66 2.61 -3.15
N PHE A 270 -5.04 3.01 -4.36
CA PHE A 270 -6.37 3.52 -4.64
C PHE A 270 -7.32 2.36 -4.91
N VAL A 271 -8.38 2.29 -4.11
CA VAL A 271 -9.48 1.34 -4.22
C VAL A 271 -10.69 2.08 -4.78
N PRO A 272 -11.23 1.67 -5.94
CA PRO A 272 -12.41 2.28 -6.52
C PRO A 272 -13.56 2.38 -5.51
N MET A 273 -14.23 3.53 -5.49
CA MET A 273 -15.35 3.86 -4.59
C MET A 273 -15.02 3.93 -3.09
N CYS A 274 -13.81 3.56 -2.67
CA CYS A 274 -13.38 3.64 -1.27
C CYS A 274 -12.34 4.74 -1.03
N GLY A 275 -11.57 5.08 -2.06
CA GLY A 275 -10.50 6.07 -1.97
C GLY A 275 -9.13 5.41 -1.78
N THR A 276 -8.24 6.11 -1.12
CA THR A 276 -6.82 5.75 -1.09
C THR A 276 -6.40 5.29 0.30
N VAL A 277 -5.64 4.20 0.34
CA VAL A 277 -5.03 3.64 1.56
C VAL A 277 -3.52 3.61 1.42
N ASP A 278 -2.81 3.94 2.49
CA ASP A 278 -1.36 3.80 2.56
C ASP A 278 -1.03 2.37 3.03
N ILE A 279 -0.04 1.76 2.38
CA ILE A 279 0.44 0.41 2.68
C ILE A 279 1.91 0.52 3.11
N SER A 280 2.25 -0.10 4.24
CA SER A 280 3.63 -0.11 4.71
C SER A 280 4.52 -0.94 3.76
N ALA A 281 5.65 -0.39 3.35
CA ALA A 281 6.65 -1.07 2.54
C ALA A 281 7.25 -2.30 3.25
N LYS A 282 7.35 -2.29 4.59
CA LYS A 282 7.70 -3.47 5.39
C LYS A 282 6.73 -4.63 5.16
N GLU A 283 5.43 -4.34 5.20
CA GLU A 283 4.37 -5.34 5.01
C GLU A 283 4.27 -5.78 3.53
N PHE A 284 4.69 -4.90 2.61
CA PHE A 284 4.66 -5.16 1.18
C PHE A 284 5.85 -5.97 0.65
N ARG A 285 6.93 -6.14 1.43
CA ARG A 285 8.17 -6.78 0.97
C ARG A 285 8.00 -8.27 0.62
N GLU A 286 7.19 -9.02 1.36
CA GLU A 286 6.89 -10.41 1.01
C GLU A 286 6.00 -10.54 -0.24
N PRO A 287 4.88 -9.80 -0.40
CA PRO A 287 4.11 -9.76 -1.64
C PRO A 287 4.95 -9.47 -2.90
N LEU A 288 5.96 -8.61 -2.80
CA LEU A 288 6.87 -8.33 -3.92
C LEU A 288 7.66 -9.57 -4.37
N SER A 289 8.06 -10.44 -3.45
CA SER A 289 8.69 -11.73 -3.78
C SER A 289 7.73 -12.70 -4.51
N LEU A 290 6.43 -12.44 -4.45
CA LEU A 290 5.36 -13.21 -5.10
C LEU A 290 4.85 -12.55 -6.40
N GLY A 291 5.51 -11.47 -6.86
CA GLY A 291 5.18 -10.79 -8.11
C GLY A 291 4.13 -9.68 -8.01
N GLY A 292 3.65 -9.34 -6.81
CA GLY A 292 2.72 -8.21 -6.59
C GLY A 292 1.87 -8.31 -5.33
N LEU A 293 0.90 -7.40 -5.18
CA LEU A 293 -0.07 -7.41 -4.08
C LEU A 293 -1.28 -8.30 -4.41
N PRO A 294 -1.42 -9.49 -3.82
CA PRO A 294 -2.64 -10.27 -3.94
C PRO A 294 -3.80 -9.61 -3.19
N PHE A 295 -4.98 -9.63 -3.79
CA PHE A 295 -6.21 -9.10 -3.21
C PHE A 295 -7.42 -9.96 -3.55
N THR A 296 -8.43 -9.88 -2.68
CA THR A 296 -9.80 -10.33 -2.95
C THR A 296 -10.72 -9.14 -2.88
N PHE A 297 -11.38 -8.81 -4.00
CA PHE A 297 -12.38 -7.76 -4.10
C PHE A 297 -13.76 -8.41 -4.16
N THR A 298 -14.63 -8.03 -3.22
CA THR A 298 -16.01 -8.54 -3.13
C THR A 298 -16.98 -7.39 -3.15
N ILE A 299 -18.06 -7.56 -3.90
CA ILE A 299 -19.22 -6.67 -3.93
C ILE A 299 -20.46 -7.45 -3.53
N ASP A 300 -21.26 -6.85 -2.66
CA ASP A 300 -22.61 -7.29 -2.35
C ASP A 300 -23.58 -6.24 -2.87
N VAL A 301 -24.30 -6.59 -3.94
CA VAL A 301 -25.25 -5.72 -4.63
C VAL A 301 -26.53 -5.54 -3.82
N ALA A 302 -26.94 -6.55 -3.04
CA ALA A 302 -28.14 -6.46 -2.21
C ALA A 302 -27.92 -5.52 -1.01
N ALA A 303 -26.74 -5.60 -0.38
CA ALA A 303 -26.35 -4.70 0.71
C ALA A 303 -25.74 -3.36 0.22
N ALA A 304 -25.45 -3.25 -1.08
CA ALA A 304 -24.72 -2.14 -1.69
C ALA A 304 -23.37 -1.85 -1.01
N THR A 305 -22.63 -2.91 -0.64
CA THR A 305 -21.32 -2.81 0.01
C THR A 305 -20.22 -3.39 -0.86
N ILE A 306 -19.02 -2.82 -0.76
CA ILE A 306 -17.79 -3.40 -1.29
C ILE A 306 -16.83 -3.68 -0.15
N SER A 307 -16.04 -4.72 -0.30
CA SER A 307 -14.90 -5.02 0.57
C SER A 307 -13.71 -5.47 -0.25
N ILE A 308 -12.54 -4.96 0.09
CA ILE A 308 -11.26 -5.48 -0.42
C ILE A 308 -10.46 -6.05 0.74
N LEU A 309 -9.91 -7.24 0.52
CA LEU A 309 -9.01 -7.92 1.42
C LEU A 309 -7.65 -8.06 0.74
N LEU A 310 -6.63 -7.45 1.32
CA LEU A 310 -5.24 -7.55 0.87
C LEU A 310 -4.54 -8.69 1.62
N TYR A 311 -3.61 -9.39 0.98
CA TYR A 311 -2.86 -10.48 1.60
C TYR A 311 -1.35 -10.23 1.60
N GLN A 312 -0.69 -10.77 2.61
CA GLN A 312 0.76 -10.91 2.69
C GLN A 312 1.06 -12.39 2.78
N GLY A 313 1.65 -13.01 1.74
CA GLY A 313 2.30 -14.35 1.72
C GLY A 313 1.59 -15.58 2.35
N GLY A 314 1.20 -15.50 3.62
CA GLY A 314 0.44 -16.51 4.36
C GLY A 314 -0.69 -15.95 5.27
N GLY A 315 -1.07 -14.67 5.16
CA GLY A 315 -2.07 -14.04 6.03
C GLY A 315 -2.81 -12.84 5.42
N LYS A 316 -3.81 -12.34 6.16
CA LYS A 316 -4.58 -11.14 5.80
C LYS A 316 -3.79 -9.90 6.21
N LEU A 317 -3.49 -9.03 5.25
CA LEU A 317 -2.80 -7.76 5.50
C LEU A 317 -3.79 -6.72 6.03
N GLN A 318 -4.83 -6.43 5.24
CA GLN A 318 -5.79 -5.39 5.57
C GLN A 318 -7.14 -5.66 4.92
N THR A 319 -8.22 -5.37 5.64
CA THR A 319 -9.59 -5.36 5.10
C THR A 319 -10.10 -3.94 5.07
N ILE A 320 -10.67 -3.55 3.94
CA ILE A 320 -11.32 -2.24 3.76
C ILE A 320 -12.73 -2.51 3.27
N GLN A 321 -13.73 -1.89 3.90
CA GLN A 321 -15.14 -2.07 3.56
C GLN A 321 -15.84 -0.71 3.53
N THR A 322 -16.68 -0.50 2.53
CA THR A 322 -17.48 0.72 2.40
C THR A 322 -18.83 0.43 1.74
N ASN A 323 -19.78 1.36 1.91
CA ASN A 323 -21.06 1.35 1.20
C ASN A 323 -20.95 2.21 -0.07
N ILE A 324 -21.51 1.70 -1.17
CA ILE A 324 -21.53 2.36 -2.48
C ILE A 324 -22.96 2.71 -2.95
N GLY A 325 -23.95 2.36 -2.14
CA GLY A 325 -25.36 2.59 -2.39
C GLY A 325 -25.76 4.01 -2.07
N VAL A 326 -26.52 4.63 -2.97
CA VAL A 326 -27.16 5.92 -2.74
C VAL A 326 -28.66 5.73 -2.74
N ASP A 327 -29.27 5.91 -1.58
CA ASP A 327 -30.71 5.81 -1.44
C ASP A 327 -31.43 6.87 -2.29
N CYS A 328 -32.40 6.39 -3.06
CA CYS A 328 -33.28 7.23 -3.84
C CYS A 328 -34.56 7.42 -3.02
N PRO A 329 -34.77 8.62 -2.43
CA PRO A 329 -35.85 8.81 -1.47
C PRO A 329 -37.21 8.58 -2.11
N ILE A 330 -38.05 7.83 -1.41
CA ILE A 330 -39.43 7.56 -1.81
C ILE A 330 -40.34 8.35 -0.89
N ALA A 331 -40.98 9.39 -1.44
CA ALA A 331 -41.99 10.14 -0.73
C ALA A 331 -43.26 9.30 -0.59
N GLN A 332 -43.69 9.05 0.64
CA GLN A 332 -44.93 8.38 0.96
C GLN A 332 -45.91 9.39 1.54
N THR A 333 -47.16 9.27 1.12
CA THR A 333 -48.28 9.97 1.76
C THR A 333 -49.10 8.93 2.49
N SER A 334 -49.09 8.94 3.82
CA SER A 334 -50.06 8.19 4.60
C SER A 334 -51.25 9.08 4.93
N ARG A 335 -52.44 8.46 4.97
CA ARG A 335 -53.68 9.10 5.42
C ARG A 335 -54.06 8.41 6.71
N ASP A 336 -53.99 9.13 7.82
CA ASP A 336 -54.33 8.56 9.12
C ASP A 336 -55.86 8.59 9.28
N MET A 337 -56.49 7.42 9.30
CA MET A 337 -57.93 7.27 9.52
C MET A 337 -58.25 6.70 10.91
N ALA A 338 -57.22 6.48 11.74
CA ALA A 338 -57.33 5.80 13.05
C ALA A 338 -57.80 6.72 14.20
N GLY A 339 -58.23 7.96 13.90
CA GLY A 339 -58.70 8.93 14.90
C GLY A 339 -60.20 9.23 14.90
N TYR A 340 -61.02 8.54 14.09
CA TYR A 340 -62.41 8.97 13.84
C TYR A 340 -63.50 7.89 14.02
N THR A 341 -63.21 6.83 14.77
CA THR A 341 -64.26 5.87 15.20
C THR A 341 -65.20 6.40 16.29
N ASN A 342 -65.01 7.63 16.79
CA ASN A 342 -65.81 8.20 17.89
C ASN A 342 -66.80 9.31 17.52
N SER A 343 -66.92 9.76 16.27
CA SER A 343 -67.85 10.85 15.91
C SER A 343 -69.21 10.40 15.35
N VAL A 344 -69.53 9.10 15.39
CA VAL A 344 -70.88 8.59 15.05
C VAL A 344 -71.70 8.25 16.32
N ILE A 345 -71.10 8.34 17.52
CA ILE A 345 -71.75 7.90 18.78
C ILE A 345 -72.19 9.06 19.68
N ASP A 346 -71.99 10.33 19.28
CA ASP A 346 -72.35 11.51 20.10
C ASP A 346 -73.54 12.34 19.55
N ILE A 347 -74.47 11.73 18.82
CA ILE A 347 -75.86 12.22 18.76
C ILE A 347 -76.63 11.48 19.86
N GLY A 348 -76.27 11.75 21.10
CA GLY A 348 -77.07 11.32 22.23
C GLY A 348 -78.39 12.07 22.24
N VAL A 349 -79.51 11.41 22.00
CA VAL A 349 -80.73 11.63 22.78
C VAL A 349 -81.50 10.32 22.85
N GLY A 350 -81.45 9.67 24.01
CA GLY A 350 -82.55 8.81 24.41
C GLY A 350 -83.83 9.64 24.50
N ALA A 351 -84.87 9.15 23.84
CA ALA A 351 -86.28 9.37 24.10
C ALA A 351 -86.98 10.60 23.48
N THR A 352 -88.09 10.25 22.80
CA THR A 352 -89.40 10.93 22.75
C THR A 352 -89.71 11.96 21.65
N ASN A 353 -90.69 11.59 20.82
CA ASN A 353 -91.60 12.41 20.00
C ASN A 353 -91.16 12.85 18.59
N ILE A 354 -90.90 11.88 17.72
CA ILE A 354 -91.05 12.02 16.25
C ILE A 354 -92.52 11.75 15.89
N ALA A 355 -93.41 12.68 16.24
CA ALA A 355 -94.78 12.67 15.73
C ALA A 355 -95.25 14.13 15.58
N ASN A 356 -95.59 14.52 14.35
CA ASN A 356 -96.44 15.66 13.98
C ASN A 356 -95.81 17.02 13.60
N ASN A 357 -94.59 17.11 13.04
CA ASN A 357 -94.21 18.34 12.35
C ASN A 357 -93.38 18.10 11.06
N PRO A 358 -93.98 18.19 9.86
CA PRO A 358 -93.26 18.04 8.59
C PRO A 358 -92.33 19.24 8.26
N ALA A 359 -92.22 20.26 9.13
CA ALA A 359 -91.34 21.42 8.92
C ALA A 359 -89.92 21.27 9.49
N SER A 360 -89.56 20.20 10.20
CA SER A 360 -88.21 19.99 10.76
C SER A 360 -87.29 19.09 9.92
N ILE A 361 -87.79 18.47 8.84
CA ILE A 361 -86.98 17.67 7.91
C ILE A 361 -86.06 18.54 7.02
N VAL A 362 -86.39 19.82 6.83
CA VAL A 362 -85.60 20.74 5.98
C VAL A 362 -84.34 21.26 6.69
N GLY A 363 -84.26 21.18 8.02
CA GLY A 363 -83.06 21.50 8.81
C GLY A 363 -82.06 20.34 8.93
N MET A 364 -82.46 19.12 8.58
CA MET A 364 -81.63 17.91 8.67
C MET A 364 -81.00 17.51 7.33
N LEU A 365 -81.36 18.19 6.23
CA LEU A 365 -80.81 17.97 4.89
C LEU A 365 -79.72 18.99 4.50
N SER A 366 -79.51 20.05 5.28
CA SER A 366 -78.46 21.06 5.05
C SER A 366 -77.14 20.79 5.79
N SER A 367 -77.07 19.75 6.62
CA SER A 367 -75.83 19.29 7.29
C SER A 367 -75.15 18.12 6.56
N GLY A 368 -75.68 17.68 5.41
CA GLY A 368 -75.10 16.62 4.57
C GLY A 368 -73.95 17.05 3.65
N ALA A 369 -73.58 18.34 3.62
CA ALA A 369 -72.58 18.88 2.70
C ALA A 369 -71.20 19.16 3.35
N SER A 370 -71.02 18.92 4.66
CA SER A 370 -69.74 19.16 5.36
C SER A 370 -69.05 17.89 5.87
N MET A 371 -69.57 16.71 5.59
CA MET A 371 -68.86 15.43 5.83
C MET A 371 -67.87 15.07 4.71
N VAL A 372 -67.72 15.94 3.71
CA VAL A 372 -66.79 15.77 2.60
C VAL A 372 -65.71 16.86 2.74
N MET A 373 -64.46 16.43 2.96
CA MET A 373 -63.18 17.17 2.85
C MET A 373 -62.47 17.77 4.08
N SER A 374 -62.94 17.69 5.33
CA SER A 374 -62.19 18.26 6.47
C SER A 374 -61.42 17.27 7.36
N GLY A 375 -61.44 15.97 7.07
CA GLY A 375 -60.85 14.91 7.92
C GLY A 375 -59.61 14.19 7.39
N LEU A 376 -58.96 14.68 6.33
CA LEU A 376 -57.77 14.04 5.75
C LEU A 376 -56.51 14.80 6.15
N SER A 377 -55.94 14.52 7.33
CA SER A 377 -54.56 14.94 7.61
C SER A 377 -53.62 14.12 6.72
N LYS A 378 -53.05 14.78 5.70
CA LYS A 378 -52.06 14.21 4.79
C LYS A 378 -50.70 14.27 5.48
N THR A 379 -50.24 13.15 6.04
CA THR A 379 -48.88 13.07 6.58
C THR A 379 -47.95 12.60 5.47
N THR A 380 -46.99 13.45 5.09
CA THR A 380 -45.95 13.09 4.13
C THR A 380 -44.68 12.69 4.87
N SER A 381 -44.21 11.47 4.64
CA SER A 381 -42.95 10.96 5.17
C SER A 381 -42.07 10.57 3.99
N VAL A 382 -40.77 10.82 4.10
CA VAL A 382 -39.79 10.39 3.09
C VAL A 382 -39.02 9.20 3.66
N LYS A 383 -38.96 8.09 2.94
CA LYS A 383 -38.04 6.99 3.23
C LYS A 383 -36.72 7.26 2.52
N GLY A 384 -35.64 7.46 3.27
CA GLY A 384 -34.27 7.69 2.76
C GLY A 384 -33.86 9.16 2.65
N SER A 385 -32.58 9.39 2.32
CA SER A 385 -31.97 10.71 2.12
C SER A 385 -31.10 10.72 0.87
N LEU A 386 -31.05 11.84 0.12
CA LEU A 386 -30.12 11.97 -1.00
C LEU A 386 -28.67 12.05 -0.48
N GLN A 387 -27.81 11.19 -0.98
CA GLN A 387 -26.36 11.21 -0.71
C GLN A 387 -25.57 11.48 -2.01
N GLY A 388 -24.27 11.80 -1.86
CA GLY A 388 -23.38 12.11 -2.99
C GLY A 388 -23.06 10.87 -3.85
N ARG A 389 -22.99 11.05 -5.17
CA ARG A 389 -22.64 10.00 -6.16
C ARG A 389 -21.23 10.14 -6.74
N ASP A 390 -20.42 11.05 -6.19
CA ASP A 390 -19.19 11.53 -6.81
C ASP A 390 -18.06 10.48 -6.86
N ALA A 391 -18.09 9.51 -5.94
CA ALA A 391 -17.15 8.40 -5.91
C ALA A 391 -17.12 7.60 -7.23
N ALA A 392 -18.24 7.55 -7.96
CA ALA A 392 -18.32 6.91 -9.28
C ALA A 392 -17.48 7.60 -10.36
N ASN A 393 -17.13 8.88 -10.18
CA ASN A 393 -16.34 9.67 -11.13
C ASN A 393 -14.83 9.64 -10.86
N MET A 394 -14.37 9.01 -9.77
CA MET A 394 -12.97 9.03 -9.34
C MET A 394 -12.07 7.97 -10.01
N GLY A 395 -12.62 7.15 -10.90
CA GLY A 395 -11.93 6.07 -11.59
C GLY A 395 -12.32 4.68 -11.08
N VAL A 396 -12.15 3.67 -11.95
CA VAL A 396 -12.69 2.30 -11.75
C VAL A 396 -11.60 1.22 -11.68
N ALA A 397 -10.33 1.60 -11.80
CA ALA A 397 -9.20 0.69 -11.71
C ALA A 397 -8.53 0.76 -10.35
N LEU A 398 -8.13 -0.40 -9.82
CA LEU A 398 -7.21 -0.46 -8.68
C LEU A 398 -5.87 0.12 -9.13
N THR A 399 -5.33 1.05 -8.34
CA THR A 399 -4.04 1.69 -8.66
C THR A 399 -3.10 1.55 -7.49
N LEU A 400 -1.97 0.88 -7.71
CA LEU A 400 -0.88 0.81 -6.75
C LEU A 400 0.20 1.80 -7.16
N THR A 401 0.41 2.81 -6.32
CA THR A 401 1.41 3.85 -6.50
C THR A 401 2.57 3.60 -5.56
N GLU A 402 3.77 3.49 -6.11
CA GLU A 402 5.04 3.48 -5.39
C GLU A 402 5.60 4.91 -5.36
N ILE A 403 5.90 5.39 -4.16
CA ILE A 403 6.50 6.70 -3.93
C ILE A 403 7.88 6.47 -3.31
N THR A 404 8.94 6.78 -4.06
CA THR A 404 10.32 6.56 -3.63
C THR A 404 11.11 7.86 -3.52
N MET A 405 12.02 7.89 -2.56
CA MET A 405 13.02 8.94 -2.38
C MET A 405 14.39 8.39 -2.72
N ASP A 406 15.14 9.13 -3.54
CA ASP A 406 16.51 8.75 -3.87
C ASP A 406 17.50 9.21 -2.79
N THR A 407 18.71 8.66 -2.79
CA THR A 407 19.79 9.07 -1.88
C THR A 407 21.01 9.57 -2.65
N ALA A 408 21.87 10.33 -2.00
CA ALA A 408 23.14 10.77 -2.56
C ALA A 408 24.17 9.62 -2.54
N ASN A 409 24.87 9.44 -3.67
CA ASN A 409 25.96 8.48 -3.86
C ASN A 409 25.71 7.02 -3.47
N PRO A 410 24.51 6.43 -3.61
CA PRO A 410 24.26 5.08 -3.11
C PRO A 410 25.15 4.05 -3.82
N THR A 411 25.27 4.12 -5.14
CA THR A 411 25.91 3.08 -5.96
C THR A 411 27.16 3.54 -6.70
N ALA A 412 27.68 4.72 -6.36
CA ALA A 412 28.91 5.21 -6.97
C ALA A 412 30.07 4.27 -6.55
N ALA A 413 30.72 3.63 -7.52
CA ALA A 413 31.84 2.72 -7.26
C ALA A 413 32.92 3.38 -6.40
N ASN A 414 33.18 4.67 -6.64
CA ASN A 414 34.13 5.45 -5.85
C ASN A 414 33.71 5.57 -4.38
N TYR A 415 32.41 5.75 -4.09
CA TYR A 415 31.95 5.86 -2.70
C TYR A 415 32.11 4.53 -1.96
N LEU A 416 31.72 3.42 -2.58
CA LEU A 416 31.86 2.09 -2.00
C LEU A 416 33.33 1.77 -1.69
N HIS A 417 34.24 2.12 -2.60
CA HIS A 417 35.67 1.91 -2.44
C HIS A 417 36.33 2.84 -1.40
N MET A 418 35.71 3.95 -1.02
CA MET A 418 36.27 4.89 -0.03
C MET A 418 35.66 4.73 1.37
N ASN A 419 34.40 4.30 1.45
CA ASN A 419 33.63 4.33 2.70
C ASN A 419 33.04 2.97 3.07
N GLY A 420 33.04 2.00 2.15
CA GLY A 420 32.29 0.76 2.30
C GLY A 420 30.79 0.98 2.51
N ARG A 421 30.07 -0.11 2.72
CA ARG A 421 28.67 -0.14 3.14
C ARG A 421 28.50 -0.98 4.41
N PRO A 422 27.42 -0.77 5.18
CA PRO A 422 27.20 -1.50 6.43
C PRO A 422 27.21 -3.02 6.24
N LEU A 423 27.92 -3.70 7.13
CA LEU A 423 27.89 -5.16 7.26
C LEU A 423 27.38 -5.58 8.64
N GLU A 424 27.91 -4.93 9.68
CA GLU A 424 27.53 -5.12 11.09
C GLU A 424 27.57 -6.59 11.54
N LYS A 425 28.62 -7.33 11.16
CA LYS A 425 28.81 -8.74 11.51
C LYS A 425 30.23 -9.02 12.02
N SER A 426 30.34 -10.00 12.91
CA SER A 426 31.63 -10.53 13.36
C SER A 426 32.10 -11.63 12.41
N GLU A 427 33.08 -11.32 11.56
CA GLU A 427 33.61 -12.24 10.57
C GLU A 427 35.14 -12.16 10.47
N LEU A 428 35.72 -13.15 9.79
CA LEU A 428 37.15 -13.17 9.47
C LEU A 428 37.46 -12.08 8.45
N ILE A 429 38.47 -11.23 8.71
CA ILE A 429 38.81 -10.11 7.82
C ILE A 429 39.10 -10.59 6.40
N SER A 430 39.78 -11.73 6.24
CA SER A 430 40.13 -12.26 4.91
C SER A 430 38.94 -12.75 4.08
N ASN A 431 37.73 -12.80 4.63
CA ASN A 431 36.51 -13.08 3.84
C ASN A 431 36.09 -11.88 2.97
N HIS A 432 36.65 -10.71 3.23
CA HIS A 432 36.34 -9.47 2.55
C HIS A 432 37.59 -8.87 1.91
N SER A 433 37.41 -8.00 0.92
CA SER A 433 38.49 -7.25 0.28
C SER A 433 38.08 -5.79 0.06
N GLY A 434 39.08 -4.97 -0.25
CA GLY A 434 38.91 -3.53 -0.41
C GLY A 434 38.77 -2.81 0.92
N TYR A 435 38.00 -1.73 0.96
CA TYR A 435 37.82 -0.95 2.19
C TYR A 435 37.11 -1.76 3.28
N ILE A 436 37.66 -1.78 4.49
CA ILE A 436 37.10 -2.41 5.69
C ILE A 436 37.24 -1.45 6.88
N LEU A 437 36.17 -1.31 7.66
CA LEU A 437 36.14 -0.60 8.93
C LEU A 437 35.60 -1.53 10.01
N CYS A 438 36.39 -1.73 11.06
CA CYS A 438 36.02 -2.57 12.19
C CYS A 438 35.69 -1.72 13.43
N SER A 439 35.04 -2.37 14.40
CA SER A 439 34.79 -1.83 15.74
C SER A 439 35.58 -2.61 16.78
N ASN A 440 36.37 -1.90 17.58
CA ASN A 440 37.21 -2.45 18.65
C ASN A 440 38.04 -3.69 18.23
N ALA A 441 38.49 -3.73 16.98
CA ALA A 441 39.32 -4.80 16.48
C ALA A 441 40.69 -4.78 17.16
N SER A 442 41.16 -5.97 17.55
CA SER A 442 42.52 -6.18 18.03
C SER A 442 43.13 -7.41 17.37
N VAL A 443 44.21 -7.19 16.62
CA VAL A 443 44.95 -8.27 15.96
C VAL A 443 45.71 -9.13 16.99
N VAL A 444 45.79 -10.43 16.72
CA VAL A 444 46.59 -11.39 17.51
C VAL A 444 47.75 -11.89 16.65
N GLY A 445 48.98 -11.80 17.17
CA GLY A 445 50.18 -12.28 16.49
C GLY A 445 51.47 -11.95 17.26
N GLU A 446 52.58 -12.50 16.80
CA GLU A 446 53.93 -12.35 17.37
C GLU A 446 54.58 -10.99 17.01
N MET A 447 53.79 -9.93 17.08
CA MET A 447 54.18 -8.56 16.76
C MET A 447 54.53 -7.76 18.00
N LEU A 448 55.38 -6.75 17.82
CA LEU A 448 55.75 -5.79 18.85
C LEU A 448 54.52 -4.97 19.29
N SER A 449 54.57 -4.41 20.49
CA SER A 449 53.43 -3.68 21.06
C SER A 449 53.06 -2.42 20.29
N ASN A 450 54.06 -1.72 19.73
CA ASN A 450 53.86 -0.54 18.87
C ASN A 450 53.24 -0.93 17.52
N GLU A 451 53.72 -2.01 16.88
CA GLU A 451 53.15 -2.58 15.65
C GLU A 451 51.67 -2.91 15.85
N ARG A 452 51.35 -3.60 16.95
CA ARG A 452 49.95 -3.95 17.30
C ARG A 452 49.07 -2.73 17.50
N ALA A 453 49.56 -1.73 18.23
CA ALA A 453 48.81 -0.50 18.47
C ALA A 453 48.53 0.24 17.15
N ALA A 454 49.51 0.30 16.25
CA ALA A 454 49.34 0.91 14.93
C ALA A 454 48.32 0.14 14.06
N ILE A 455 48.43 -1.18 13.99
CA ILE A 455 47.48 -2.03 13.25
C ILE A 455 46.07 -1.85 13.79
N ASN A 456 45.89 -1.93 15.11
CA ASN A 456 44.58 -1.71 15.73
C ASN A 456 44.04 -0.31 15.43
N GLY A 457 44.90 0.71 15.37
CA GLY A 457 44.52 2.05 14.90
C GLY A 457 43.91 2.01 13.50
N TYR A 458 44.59 1.41 12.54
CA TYR A 458 44.11 1.28 11.15
C TYR A 458 42.83 0.45 11.03
N LEU A 459 42.73 -0.70 11.71
CA LEU A 459 41.53 -1.54 11.66
C LEU A 459 40.28 -0.78 12.13
N ASN A 460 40.43 0.09 13.12
CA ASN A 460 39.33 0.86 13.71
C ASN A 460 39.11 2.24 13.08
N SER A 461 40.03 2.73 12.24
CA SER A 461 39.87 3.98 11.47
C SER A 461 39.53 3.75 9.99
N GLY A 462 39.66 2.52 9.50
CA GLY A 462 39.42 2.13 8.12
C GLY A 462 40.70 1.86 7.35
N PHE A 463 40.77 0.70 6.69
CA PHE A 463 41.93 0.23 5.95
C PHE A 463 41.51 -0.53 4.70
N TYR A 464 42.46 -0.81 3.79
CA TYR A 464 42.27 -1.58 2.58
C TYR A 464 42.90 -2.96 2.73
N PHE A 465 42.07 -4.00 2.67
CA PHE A 465 42.54 -5.38 2.59
C PHE A 465 42.63 -5.82 1.13
N GLU A 466 43.86 -5.89 0.64
CA GLU A 466 44.25 -6.15 -0.75
C GLU A 466 45.41 -7.13 -0.78
#